data_AF-A0A851FIE6-F1
#
_entry.id   AF-A0A851FIE6-F1
#
_cell.length_a   1.000
_cell.length_b   1.000
_cell.length_c   1.000
_cell.angle_alpha   90.00
_cell.angle_beta   90.00
_cell.angle_gamma   90.00
#
_symmetry.space_group_name_H-M   'P 1'
#
loop_
_entity.id
_entity.type
_entity.pdbx_description
1 polymer ?
#
loop_
_entity_poly.entity_id
_entity_poly.type
_entity_poly.pdbx_seq_one_letter_code
_entity_poly.pdbx_strand_id
1 'polypeptide(L)' 'SPLSPVRTCPRLHLSLENGRVVASAMDRVPVEGTVAEFSCDSGFRLLGSARANCTKLGRWS' A
#
# COMPACT_ATOMS: atom_id res chain seq x y z
N SER A 1 10.95 -24.38 -12.78
CA SER A 1 11.48 -23.08 -12.32
C SER A 1 11.07 -22.85 -10.88
N PRO A 2 11.98 -22.51 -9.95
CA PRO A 2 11.58 -22.21 -8.59
C PRO A 2 10.80 -20.89 -8.59
N LEU A 3 9.62 -20.89 -7.98
CA LEU A 3 8.85 -19.68 -7.73
C LEU A 3 9.71 -18.79 -6.83
N SER A 4 10.07 -17.60 -7.31
CA SER A 4 10.79 -16.62 -6.47
C SER A 4 9.98 -16.35 -5.20
N PRO A 5 10.62 -16.21 -4.03
CA PRO A 5 9.87 -15.93 -2.80
C PRO A 5 9.17 -14.58 -2.95
N VAL A 6 7.84 -14.61 -2.87
CA VAL A 6 7.00 -13.40 -2.89
C VAL A 6 7.31 -12.59 -1.64
N ARG A 7 7.70 -11.32 -1.82
CA ARG A 7 7.98 -10.43 -0.68
C ARG A 7 6.71 -9.78 -0.17
N THR A 8 6.63 -9.62 1.13
CA THR A 8 5.54 -8.93 1.82
C THR A 8 5.89 -7.48 2.13
N CYS A 9 4.90 -6.59 2.11
CA CYS A 9 5.03 -5.21 2.56
C CYS A 9 4.35 -4.97 3.91
N PRO A 10 4.87 -4.05 4.75
CA PRO A 10 4.28 -3.75 6.05
C PRO A 10 2.90 -3.09 5.91
N ARG A 11 1.96 -3.48 6.77
CA ARG A 11 0.61 -2.88 6.82
C ARG A 11 0.59 -1.51 7.48
N LEU A 12 1.62 -1.14 8.22
CA LEU A 12 1.70 0.13 8.94
C LEU A 12 1.56 1.35 8.01
N HIS A 13 1.96 1.21 6.75
CA HIS A 13 1.80 2.25 5.71
C HIS A 13 0.37 2.36 5.14
N LEU A 14 -0.58 1.58 5.64
CA LEU A 14 -1.99 1.61 5.23
C LEU A 14 -2.88 2.39 6.21
N SER A 15 -2.27 3.16 7.11
CA SER A 15 -2.98 4.09 7.99
C SER A 15 -2.71 5.52 7.51
N LEU A 16 -3.76 6.23 7.09
CA LEU A 16 -3.69 7.63 6.69
C LEU A 16 -4.52 8.45 7.68
N GLU A 17 -3.90 9.41 8.34
CA GLU A 17 -4.62 10.35 9.21
C GLU A 17 -5.56 11.23 8.40
N ASN A 18 -6.79 11.41 8.87
CA ASN A 18 -7.84 12.20 8.19
C ASN A 18 -8.05 11.73 6.74
N GLY A 19 -8.10 10.41 6.56
CA GLY A 19 -8.34 9.79 5.28
C GLY A 19 -8.47 8.28 5.34
N ARG A 20 -8.41 7.69 4.16
CA ARG A 20 -8.60 6.27 3.92
C ARG A 20 -7.48 5.76 3.01
N VAL A 21 -7.07 4.53 3.29
CA VAL A 21 -6.25 3.73 2.36
C VAL A 21 -7.07 2.54 1.89
N VAL A 22 -7.08 2.32 0.57
CA VAL A 22 -7.65 1.12 -0.05
C VAL A 22 -6.50 0.35 -0.70
N ALA A 23 -6.18 -0.81 -0.15
CA ALA A 23 -5.22 -1.72 -0.75
C ALA A 23 -5.96 -2.89 -1.41
N SER A 24 -5.48 -3.37 -2.56
CA SER A 24 -6.09 -4.55 -3.21
C SER A 24 -6.05 -5.83 -2.36
N ALA A 25 -5.32 -5.82 -1.23
CA ALA A 25 -5.18 -6.92 -0.29
C ALA A 25 -5.79 -6.61 1.11
N MET A 26 -6.96 -5.96 1.20
CA MET A 26 -7.55 -5.48 2.47
C MET A 26 -7.56 -6.51 3.63
N ASP A 27 -7.73 -7.82 3.35
CA ASP A 27 -7.78 -8.86 4.39
C ASP A 27 -6.53 -9.76 4.48
N ARG A 28 -5.51 -9.54 3.64
CA ARG A 28 -4.29 -10.37 3.57
C ARG A 28 -3.03 -9.54 3.62
N VAL A 29 -1.93 -10.12 4.10
CA VAL A 29 -0.64 -9.42 4.12
C VAL A 29 -0.31 -8.94 2.69
N PRO A 30 -0.06 -7.63 2.47
CA PRO A 30 0.29 -7.11 1.16
C PRO A 30 1.55 -7.79 0.63
N VAL A 31 1.52 -8.18 -0.64
CA VAL A 31 2.64 -8.84 -1.33
C VAL A 31 3.09 -8.04 -2.54
N GLU A 32 4.25 -8.39 -3.11
CA GLU A 32 4.76 -7.83 -4.37
C GLU A 32 3.62 -7.67 -5.40
N GLY A 33 3.47 -6.45 -5.94
CA GLY A 33 2.42 -6.09 -6.89
C GLY A 33 1.11 -5.58 -6.27
N THR A 34 0.97 -5.61 -4.94
CA THR A 34 -0.17 -4.98 -4.26
C THR A 34 -0.13 -3.47 -4.45
N VAL A 35 -1.25 -2.89 -4.84
CA VAL A 35 -1.42 -1.45 -4.95
C VAL A 35 -2.23 -0.92 -3.76
N ALA A 36 -1.78 0.19 -3.20
CA ALA A 36 -2.49 0.97 -2.19
C ALA A 36 -2.85 2.34 -2.77
N GLU A 37 -4.10 2.73 -2.60
CA GLU A 37 -4.64 4.04 -3.00
C GLU A 37 -5.04 4.84 -1.76
N PHE A 38 -4.61 6.10 -1.74
CA PHE A 38 -4.77 7.02 -0.63
C PHE A 38 -5.79 8.09 -1.00
N SER A 39 -6.77 8.30 -0.13
CA SER A 39 -7.79 9.34 -0.28
C SER A 39 -7.92 10.11 1.03
N CYS A 40 -7.88 11.44 0.98
CA CYS A 40 -8.12 12.26 2.16
C CYS A 40 -9.62 12.52 2.38
N ASP A 41 -9.98 12.73 3.64
CA ASP A 41 -11.31 13.19 4.02
C ASP A 41 -11.54 14.63 3.53
N SER A 42 -12.81 15.05 3.49
CA SER A 42 -13.20 16.38 3.06
C SER A 42 -12.50 17.47 3.90
N GLY A 43 -11.88 18.45 3.22
CA GLY A 43 -11.16 19.54 3.88
C GLY A 43 -9.67 19.28 4.09
N PHE A 44 -9.18 18.07 3.82
CA PHE A 44 -7.77 17.71 3.87
C PHE A 44 -7.18 17.55 2.47
N ARG A 45 -5.85 17.66 2.36
CA ARG A 45 -5.11 17.47 1.13
C ARG A 45 -4.00 16.45 1.36
N LEU A 46 -3.88 15.51 0.44
CA LEU A 46 -2.81 14.54 0.46
C LEU A 46 -1.48 15.21 0.10
N LEU A 47 -0.46 14.97 0.91
CA LEU A 47 0.91 15.38 0.62
C LEU A 47 1.68 14.15 0.12
N GLY A 48 2.14 14.21 -1.14
CA GLY A 48 2.83 13.11 -1.80
C GLY A 48 1.94 12.35 -2.79
N SER A 49 2.26 11.08 -3.01
CA SER A 49 1.58 10.25 -4.01
C SER A 49 0.26 9.69 -3.48
N ALA A 50 -0.80 9.78 -4.28
CA ALA A 50 -2.08 9.11 -4.02
C ALA A 50 -2.04 7.59 -4.21
N ARG A 51 -0.91 7.05 -4.67
CA ARG A 51 -0.76 5.62 -4.95
C ARG A 51 0.63 5.12 -4.59
N ALA A 52 0.68 3.95 -3.94
CA ALA A 52 1.91 3.22 -3.66
C ALA A 52 1.81 1.77 -4.15
N ASN A 53 2.94 1.19 -4.57
CA ASN A 53 3.05 -0.19 -4.99
C ASN A 53 3.99 -0.98 -4.07
N CYS A 54 3.61 -2.18 -3.67
CA CYS A 54 4.49 -3.10 -2.98
C CYS A 54 5.53 -3.65 -3.96
N THR A 55 6.77 -3.19 -3.80
CA THR A 55 7.88 -3.53 -4.70
C THR A 55 8.45 -4.91 -4.41
N LYS A 56 9.28 -5.40 -5.34
CA LYS A 56 10.05 -6.66 -5.19
C LYS A 56 11.02 -6.67 -4.01
N LEU A 57 11.22 -5.52 -3.36
CA LEU A 57 12.05 -5.35 -2.17
C LEU A 57 11.24 -5.46 -0.87
N GLY A 58 9.91 -5.67 -0.93
CA GLY A 58 9.05 -5.68 0.26
C GLY A 58 8.82 -4.30 0.85
N ARG A 59 8.89 -3.26 0.01
CA ARG A 59 8.73 -1.85 0.40
C ARG A 59 7.70 -1.16 -0.49
N TRP A 60 6.96 -0.23 0.09
CA TRP A 60 6.09 0.69 -0.66
C TRP A 60 6.93 1.73 -1.42
N SER A 61 6.50 2.06 -2.63
CA SER A 61 7.06 3.12 -3.49
C SER A 61 6.60 4.51 -3.10
#